data_AF-A0A067BL79-F1
#
_entry.id   AF-A0A067BL79-F1
#
_cell.length_a   1.000
_cell.length_b   1.000
_cell.length_c   1.000
_cell.angle_alpha   90.00
_cell.angle_beta   90.00
_cell.angle_gamma   90.00
#
_symmetry.space_group_name_H-M   'P 1'
#
loop_
_entity.id
_entity.type
_entity.pdbx_description
1 polymer ?
#
loop_
_entity_poly.entity_id
_entity_poly.type
_entity_poly.pdbx_seq_one_letter_code
_entity_poly.pdbx_strand_id
1 'polypeptide(L)'
;MMYTFRRGKSHSDYYQWMDAGSSFDVQSDQFDGSTFRIGRSPEATLFEASRDNGKLWHDISVIPPDCGNGRSWEECSKGGKVKGFNVAVSVERQDLVPVGAYNCPKLLNCQWEKCAEAYLFPFDDIHTKSCSKDEALLITWCASPNPATQM
;
A
#
# COMPACT_ATOMS: atom_id res chain seq x y z
N MET A 1 3.40 -10.22 9.49
CA MET A 1 3.14 -9.57 8.19
C MET A 1 3.40 -10.57 7.07
N MET A 2 2.60 -10.53 6.01
CA MET A 2 2.80 -11.29 4.77
C MET A 2 3.19 -10.30 3.66
N TYR A 3 4.12 -10.70 2.82
CA TYR A 3 4.48 -9.93 1.63
C TYR A 3 4.83 -10.84 0.46
N THR A 4 4.49 -10.39 -0.74
CA THR A 4 4.78 -11.11 -1.98
C THR A 4 5.79 -10.30 -2.76
N PHE A 5 6.86 -10.93 -3.23
CA PHE A 5 7.80 -10.32 -4.19
C PHE A 5 7.57 -10.87 -5.58
N ARG A 6 7.48 -9.96 -6.54
CA ARG A 6 7.56 -10.23 -7.96
C ARG A 6 8.96 -9.93 -8.45
N ARG A 7 9.60 -10.91 -9.11
CA ARG A 7 10.84 -10.72 -9.89
C ARG A 7 10.65 -11.35 -11.27
N GLY A 8 10.67 -10.54 -12.31
CA GLY A 8 10.25 -10.95 -13.65
C GLY A 8 8.85 -11.57 -13.61
N LYS A 9 8.77 -12.87 -13.96
CA LYS A 9 7.53 -13.66 -13.95
C LYS A 9 7.28 -14.43 -12.64
N SER A 10 8.27 -14.46 -11.74
CA SER A 10 8.20 -15.22 -10.50
C SER A 10 7.51 -14.42 -9.40
N HIS A 11 6.65 -15.08 -8.65
CA HIS A 11 6.04 -14.56 -7.43
C HIS A 11 6.45 -15.45 -6.24
N SER A 12 6.82 -14.85 -5.12
CA SER A 12 7.22 -15.57 -3.92
C SER A 12 6.63 -14.90 -2.69
N ASP A 13 5.95 -15.69 -1.87
CA ASP A 13 5.34 -15.25 -0.63
C ASP A 13 6.28 -15.46 0.54
N TYR A 14 6.33 -14.45 1.40
CA TYR A 14 7.13 -14.44 2.61
C TYR A 14 6.26 -14.08 3.82
N TYR A 15 6.72 -14.53 4.98
CA TYR A 15 6.06 -14.28 6.25
C TYR A 15 7.10 -13.81 7.26
N GLN A 16 6.91 -12.60 7.77
CA GLN A 16 7.72 -12.03 8.82
C GLN A 16 6.90 -11.92 10.09
N TRP A 17 7.31 -12.61 11.16
CA TRP A 17 6.75 -12.36 12.48
C TRP A 17 7.27 -11.01 12.99
N MET A 18 6.38 -10.20 13.56
CA MET A 18 6.71 -8.86 14.06
C MET A 18 5.98 -8.66 15.38
N ASP A 19 6.73 -8.32 16.41
CA ASP A 19 6.15 -7.88 17.67
C ASP A 19 5.69 -6.42 17.55
N ALA A 20 4.77 -6.00 18.42
CA ALA A 20 4.30 -4.62 18.44
C ALA A 20 5.48 -3.64 18.66
N GLY A 21 5.55 -2.59 17.84
CA GLY A 21 6.64 -1.60 17.88
C GLY A 21 7.95 -2.06 17.22
N SER A 22 8.04 -3.31 16.74
CA SER A 22 9.19 -3.75 15.95
C SER A 22 9.16 -3.20 14.53
N SER A 23 10.34 -3.09 13.92
CA SER A 23 10.52 -2.79 12.50
C SER A 23 11.37 -3.88 11.85
N PHE A 24 11.25 -3.98 10.54
CA PHE A 24 12.12 -4.78 9.70
C PHE A 24 12.27 -4.04 8.36
N ASP A 25 13.44 -4.17 7.74
CA ASP A 25 13.74 -3.49 6.49
C ASP A 25 13.60 -4.42 5.31
N VAL A 26 13.07 -3.88 4.21
CA VAL A 26 13.02 -4.56 2.92
C VAL A 26 13.95 -3.83 1.98
N GLN A 27 14.98 -4.53 1.50
CA GLN A 27 15.92 -3.95 0.56
C GLN A 27 15.29 -3.90 -0.83
N SER A 28 15.49 -2.76 -1.48
CA SER A 28 14.74 -2.41 -2.68
C SER A 28 15.15 -3.18 -3.94
N ASP A 29 16.26 -3.91 -3.91
CA ASP A 29 16.77 -4.78 -4.98
C ASP A 29 16.22 -6.22 -4.90
N GLN A 30 15.38 -6.50 -3.89
CA GLN A 30 14.77 -7.80 -3.68
C GLN A 30 13.55 -8.04 -4.58
N PHE A 31 12.95 -7.00 -5.17
CA PHE A 31 11.72 -7.10 -5.95
C PHE A 31 11.61 -6.06 -7.08
N ASP A 32 10.92 -6.43 -8.16
CA ASP A 32 10.45 -5.50 -9.19
C ASP A 32 9.07 -4.93 -8.83
N GLY A 33 8.25 -5.75 -8.16
CA GLY A 33 6.97 -5.37 -7.58
C GLY A 33 6.70 -6.14 -6.29
N SER A 34 5.92 -5.58 -5.37
CA SER A 34 5.58 -6.21 -4.12
C SER A 34 4.25 -5.75 -3.58
N THR A 35 3.58 -6.64 -2.85
CA THR A 35 2.47 -6.31 -1.95
C THR A 35 2.87 -6.65 -0.53
N PHE A 36 2.44 -5.82 0.42
CA PHE A 36 2.65 -5.98 1.86
C PHE A 36 1.31 -5.90 2.57
N ARG A 37 1.08 -6.77 3.56
CA ARG A 37 -0.16 -6.80 4.33
C ARG A 37 -0.03 -7.47 5.69
N ILE A 38 -0.97 -7.18 6.58
CA ILE A 38 -1.11 -7.90 7.85
C ILE A 38 -2.09 -9.05 7.71
N GLY A 39 -1.63 -10.26 8.02
CA GLY A 39 -2.43 -11.48 7.93
C GLY A 39 -2.52 -12.05 6.51
N ARG A 40 -3.34 -13.09 6.36
CA ARG A 40 -3.55 -13.83 5.09
C ARG A 40 -4.92 -13.58 4.47
N SER A 41 -5.75 -12.74 5.11
CA SER A 41 -7.09 -12.44 4.62
C SER A 41 -7.02 -11.83 3.22
N PRO A 42 -7.89 -12.24 2.29
CA PRO A 42 -8.06 -11.51 1.03
C PRO A 42 -8.69 -10.13 1.25
N GLU A 43 -9.31 -9.88 2.40
CA GLU A 43 -9.87 -8.58 2.81
C GLU A 43 -8.83 -7.68 3.52
N ALA A 44 -7.54 -7.91 3.33
CA ALA A 44 -6.49 -7.13 3.99
C ALA A 44 -6.18 -5.82 3.26
N THR A 45 -5.91 -4.76 4.04
CA THR A 45 -5.33 -3.52 3.51
C THR A 45 -3.96 -3.84 2.89
N LEU A 46 -3.72 -3.38 1.67
CA LEU A 46 -2.46 -3.59 0.96
C LEU A 46 -1.66 -2.29 0.90
N PHE A 47 -0.35 -2.42 1.08
CA PHE A 47 0.61 -1.48 0.53
C PHE A 47 1.26 -2.15 -0.68
N GLU A 48 1.20 -1.50 -1.83
CA GLU A 48 1.75 -2.02 -3.07
C GLU A 48 2.92 -1.14 -3.52
N ALA A 49 3.97 -1.76 -4.04
CA ALA A 49 5.16 -1.05 -4.49
C ALA A 49 5.72 -1.69 -5.75
N SER A 50 6.28 -0.89 -6.65
CA SER A 50 7.06 -1.40 -7.77
C SER A 50 8.17 -0.45 -8.16
N ARG A 51 9.17 -0.97 -8.86
CA ARG A 51 10.39 -0.24 -9.21
C ARG A 51 10.65 -0.36 -10.70
N ASP A 52 10.56 0.77 -11.39
CA ASP A 52 10.84 0.85 -12.83
C ASP A 52 11.13 2.30 -13.23
N ASN A 53 11.87 2.50 -14.32
CA ASN A 53 12.11 3.81 -14.93
C ASN A 53 12.59 4.90 -13.94
N GLY A 54 13.48 4.53 -13.02
CA GLY A 54 14.03 5.45 -12.01
C GLY A 54 13.08 5.78 -10.85
N LYS A 55 11.91 5.14 -10.77
CA LYS A 55 10.86 5.43 -9.80
C LYS A 55 10.64 4.28 -8.82
N LEU A 56 10.29 4.66 -7.60
CA LEU A 56 9.55 3.83 -6.66
C LEU A 56 8.07 4.21 -6.79
N TRP A 57 7.31 3.40 -7.51
CA TRP A 57 5.86 3.49 -7.56
C TRP A 57 5.28 2.84 -6.31
N HIS A 58 4.24 3.44 -5.76
CA HIS A 58 3.54 2.86 -4.62
C HIS A 58 2.11 3.37 -4.50
N ASP A 59 1.31 2.61 -3.77
CA ASP A 59 -0.05 2.97 -3.42
C ASP A 59 -0.52 2.19 -2.18
N ILE A 60 -1.66 2.61 -1.65
CA ILE A 60 -2.45 1.83 -0.71
C ILE A 60 -3.65 1.31 -1.48
N SER A 61 -4.03 0.06 -1.26
CA SER A 61 -5.22 -0.53 -1.85
C SER A 61 -6.11 -1.11 -0.75
N VAL A 62 -7.38 -0.71 -0.81
CA VAL A 62 -8.46 -1.28 0.00
C VAL A 62 -9.55 -1.86 -0.89
N ILE A 63 -9.19 -2.23 -2.12
CA ILE A 63 -10.08 -2.89 -3.07
C ILE A 63 -10.58 -4.19 -2.44
N PRO A 64 -11.92 -4.35 -2.24
CA PRO A 64 -12.46 -5.62 -1.77
C PRO A 64 -12.11 -6.78 -2.70
N PRO A 65 -11.85 -7.98 -2.16
CA PRO A 65 -11.42 -9.11 -2.97
C PRO A 65 -12.49 -9.52 -3.98
N ASP A 66 -12.02 -10.14 -5.06
CA ASP A 66 -12.87 -10.61 -6.17
C ASP A 66 -13.71 -9.49 -6.83
N CYS A 67 -13.24 -8.24 -6.82
CA CYS A 67 -13.95 -7.14 -7.49
C CYS A 67 -13.95 -7.25 -9.03
N GLY A 68 -13.00 -7.97 -9.63
CA GLY A 68 -12.92 -8.13 -11.09
C GLY A 68 -12.76 -6.77 -11.79
N ASN A 69 -13.77 -6.36 -12.56
CA ASN A 69 -13.79 -5.08 -13.29
C ASN A 69 -14.77 -4.06 -12.68
N GLY A 70 -15.05 -4.16 -11.37
CA GLY A 70 -15.92 -3.19 -10.69
C GLY A 70 -15.39 -1.75 -10.80
N ARG A 71 -16.31 -0.79 -10.75
CA ARG A 71 -16.04 0.64 -10.99
C ARG A 71 -16.43 1.54 -9.82
N SER A 72 -16.79 0.94 -8.69
CA SER A 72 -17.10 1.65 -7.45
C SER A 72 -16.84 0.75 -6.26
N TRP A 73 -16.70 1.37 -5.09
CA TRP A 73 -16.59 0.64 -3.84
C TRP A 73 -17.84 -0.22 -3.58
N GLU A 74 -19.03 0.29 -3.89
CA GLU A 74 -20.29 -0.42 -3.68
C GLU A 74 -20.38 -1.70 -4.52
N GLU A 75 -19.92 -1.66 -5.77
CA GLU A 75 -19.81 -2.84 -6.63
C GLU A 75 -18.80 -3.85 -6.06
N CYS A 76 -17.59 -3.41 -5.70
CA CYS A 76 -16.55 -4.30 -5.18
C CYS A 76 -16.93 -4.92 -3.83
N SER A 77 -17.48 -4.12 -2.92
CA SER A 77 -17.82 -4.55 -1.55
C SER A 77 -19.05 -5.44 -1.47
N LYS A 78 -19.74 -5.65 -2.61
CA LYS A 78 -21.01 -6.39 -2.68
C LYS A 78 -22.05 -5.81 -1.71
N GLY A 79 -22.12 -4.47 -1.66
CA GLY A 79 -22.95 -3.73 -0.72
C GLY A 79 -22.43 -3.77 0.72
N GLY A 80 -21.10 -3.74 0.92
CA GLY A 80 -20.47 -3.74 2.24
C GLY A 80 -20.33 -5.10 2.92
N LYS A 81 -20.59 -6.21 2.21
CA LYS A 81 -20.46 -7.58 2.74
C LYS A 81 -19.02 -8.07 2.82
N VAL A 82 -18.17 -7.54 1.95
CA VAL A 82 -16.73 -7.78 1.95
C VAL A 82 -16.02 -6.44 1.92
N LYS A 83 -14.88 -6.37 2.59
CA LYS A 83 -14.01 -5.19 2.64
C LYS A 83 -12.66 -5.52 2.00
N GLY A 84 -11.87 -4.51 1.66
CA GLY A 84 -10.44 -4.66 1.39
C GLY A 84 -9.59 -4.08 2.51
N PHE A 85 -10.11 -4.07 3.74
CA PHE A 85 -9.47 -3.39 4.87
C PHE A 85 -9.56 -4.23 6.14
N ASN A 86 -8.44 -4.31 6.85
CA ASN A 86 -8.37 -4.97 8.16
C ASN A 86 -7.63 -4.14 9.22
N VAL A 87 -6.54 -3.47 8.85
CA VAL A 87 -5.78 -2.60 9.74
C VAL A 87 -5.48 -1.27 9.05
N ALA A 88 -5.40 -0.21 9.85
CA ALA A 88 -4.96 1.10 9.39
C ALA A 88 -3.49 1.06 8.97
N VAL A 89 -3.15 1.87 7.97
CA VAL A 89 -1.77 1.99 7.45
C VAL A 89 -1.43 3.46 7.20
N SER A 90 -0.20 3.83 7.55
CA SER A 90 0.40 5.09 7.10
C SER A 90 1.67 4.82 6.32
N VAL A 91 1.94 5.64 5.31
CA VAL A 91 3.17 5.59 4.51
C VAL A 91 3.84 6.95 4.61
N GLU A 92 5.04 6.98 5.16
CA GLU A 92 5.81 8.22 5.33
C GLU A 92 7.08 8.21 4.50
N ARG A 93 7.26 9.25 3.68
CA ARG A 93 8.49 9.50 2.93
C ARG A 93 9.61 9.93 3.88
N GLN A 94 10.79 9.34 3.73
CA GLN A 94 11.94 9.59 4.64
C GLN A 94 12.81 10.79 4.25
N ASP A 95 12.54 11.46 3.13
CA ASP A 95 13.26 12.65 2.66
C ASP A 95 14.76 12.41 2.44
N LEU A 96 15.14 11.21 2.00
CA LEU A 96 16.55 10.88 1.71
C LEU A 96 17.07 11.57 0.45
N VAL A 97 16.15 11.95 -0.45
CA VAL A 97 16.44 12.63 -1.71
C VAL A 97 15.40 13.72 -2.01
N PRO A 98 15.74 14.77 -2.79
CA PRO A 98 14.76 15.78 -3.17
C PRO A 98 13.58 15.19 -3.96
N VAL A 99 12.37 15.65 -3.63
CA VAL A 99 11.12 15.20 -4.27
C VAL A 99 11.06 15.51 -5.76
N GLY A 100 11.62 16.65 -6.18
CA GLY A 100 11.65 17.05 -7.59
C GLY A 100 10.25 17.06 -8.22
N ALA A 101 10.13 16.44 -9.40
CA ALA A 101 8.87 16.33 -10.16
C ALA A 101 8.02 15.10 -9.81
N TYR A 102 8.39 14.33 -8.79
CA TYR A 102 7.65 13.14 -8.39
C TYR A 102 6.39 13.50 -7.58
N ASN A 103 5.29 12.75 -7.78
CA ASN A 103 4.13 12.81 -6.89
C ASN A 103 4.37 11.90 -5.68
N CYS A 104 5.32 12.32 -4.83
CA CYS A 104 5.76 11.58 -3.65
C CYS A 104 5.27 12.32 -2.41
N PRO A 105 4.05 12.04 -1.90
CA PRO A 105 3.52 12.74 -0.73
C PRO A 105 4.40 12.49 0.50
N LYS A 106 4.46 13.47 1.41
CA LYS A 106 5.20 13.31 2.67
C LYS A 106 4.56 12.22 3.54
N LEU A 107 3.24 12.15 3.54
CA LEU A 107 2.46 11.20 4.32
C LEU A 107 1.21 10.78 3.54
N LEU A 108 0.95 9.48 3.52
CA LEU A 108 -0.36 8.89 3.23
C LEU A 108 -0.91 8.30 4.51
N ASN A 109 -2.21 8.41 4.75
CA ASN A 109 -2.84 7.88 5.94
C ASN A 109 -4.22 7.28 5.64
N CYS A 110 -4.31 5.95 5.68
CA CYS A 110 -5.55 5.22 5.46
C CYS A 110 -6.03 4.55 6.75
N GLN A 111 -7.16 5.04 7.26
CA GLN A 111 -7.68 4.67 8.58
C GLN A 111 -8.96 3.83 8.53
N TRP A 112 -9.55 3.61 7.35
CA TRP A 112 -10.82 2.89 7.19
C TRP A 112 -11.02 2.42 5.74
N GLU A 113 -12.02 1.57 5.51
CA GLU A 113 -12.26 0.88 4.23
C GLU A 113 -12.66 1.75 3.03
N LYS A 114 -12.85 3.06 3.21
CA LYS A 114 -13.08 4.03 2.12
C LYS A 114 -12.18 5.26 2.25
N CYS A 115 -10.96 5.08 2.74
CA CYS A 115 -10.01 6.18 2.90
C CYS A 115 -9.66 6.80 1.53
N ALA A 116 -9.53 8.13 1.49
CA ALA A 116 -9.26 8.88 0.25
C ALA A 116 -7.85 8.63 -0.34
N GLU A 117 -6.95 8.02 0.41
CA GLU A 117 -5.57 7.77 -0.01
C GLU A 117 -5.41 6.44 -0.76
N ALA A 118 -6.43 5.59 -0.78
CA ALA A 118 -6.32 4.23 -1.29
C ALA A 118 -7.22 3.96 -2.50
N TYR A 119 -6.78 3.05 -3.36
CA TYR A 119 -7.64 2.45 -4.38
C TYR A 119 -8.86 1.79 -3.72
N LEU A 120 -10.05 2.22 -4.11
CA LEU A 120 -11.31 1.61 -3.64
C LEU A 120 -11.86 0.57 -4.62
N PHE A 121 -11.45 0.66 -5.89
CA PHE A 121 -11.82 -0.25 -6.98
C PHE A 121 -10.70 -0.29 -8.06
N PRO A 122 -10.68 -1.29 -8.96
CA PRO A 122 -9.59 -1.52 -9.91
C PRO A 122 -9.23 -0.37 -10.87
N PHE A 123 -10.17 0.52 -11.16
CA PHE A 123 -9.99 1.64 -12.10
C PHE A 123 -9.90 3.00 -11.39
N ASP A 124 -9.58 2.99 -10.10
CA ASP A 124 -9.44 4.18 -9.27
C ASP A 124 -8.05 4.84 -9.46
N ASP A 125 -7.71 5.14 -10.71
CA ASP A 125 -6.33 5.31 -11.18
C ASP A 125 -5.60 6.58 -10.68
N ILE A 126 -6.16 7.31 -9.71
CA ILE A 126 -5.60 8.54 -9.15
C ILE A 126 -4.72 8.30 -7.91
N HIS A 127 -4.72 7.08 -7.37
CA HIS A 127 -4.04 6.78 -6.09
C HIS A 127 -2.58 6.36 -6.24
N THR A 128 -2.14 5.96 -7.44
CA THR A 128 -0.71 5.66 -7.68
C THR A 128 0.17 6.88 -7.41
N LYS A 129 1.15 6.70 -6.52
CA LYS A 129 2.18 7.68 -6.19
C LYS A 129 3.51 7.26 -6.79
N SER A 130 4.42 8.23 -6.92
CA SER A 130 5.78 7.96 -7.40
C SER A 130 6.77 8.74 -6.57
N CYS A 131 7.87 8.10 -6.21
CA CYS A 131 9.04 8.69 -5.60
C CYS A 131 10.28 8.39 -6.45
N SER A 132 11.40 9.05 -6.15
CA SER A 132 12.70 8.59 -6.66
C SER A 132 12.92 7.15 -6.23
N LYS A 133 13.54 6.32 -7.08
CA LYS A 133 13.93 4.96 -6.67
C LYS A 133 14.89 4.97 -5.47
N ASP A 134 15.65 6.04 -5.28
CA ASP A 134 16.63 6.16 -4.19
C ASP A 134 16.03 6.71 -2.88
N GLU A 135 14.70 6.94 -2.85
CA GLU A 135 13.95 7.29 -1.64
C GLU A 135 13.61 6.04 -0.80
N ALA A 136 13.35 6.25 0.49
CA ALA A 136 12.80 5.24 1.38
C ALA A 136 11.39 5.63 1.87
N LEU A 137 10.57 4.61 2.12
CA LEU A 137 9.23 4.75 2.71
C LEU A 137 9.20 3.98 4.02
N LEU A 138 8.65 4.61 5.07
CA LEU A 138 8.29 3.96 6.32
C LEU A 138 6.80 3.61 6.29
N ILE A 139 6.49 2.32 6.35
CA ILE A 139 5.12 1.82 6.36
C ILE A 139 4.80 1.40 7.80
N THR A 140 3.85 2.10 8.41
CA THR A 140 3.39 1.80 9.77
C THR A 140 2.04 1.10 9.70
N TRP A 141 1.99 -0.13 10.21
CA TRP A 141 0.77 -0.92 10.32
C TRP A 141 0.09 -0.70 11.67
N CYS A 142 -1.24 -0.81 11.70
CA CYS A 142 -2.04 -0.43 12.86
C CYS A 142 -1.78 1.03 13.28
N ALA A 143 -1.53 1.90 12.29
CA ALA A 143 -1.19 3.31 12.52
C ALA A 143 -2.36 4.04 13.20
N SER A 144 -2.03 4.89 14.17
CA SER A 144 -3.03 5.82 14.73
C SER A 144 -3.45 6.86 13.70
N PRO A 145 -4.67 7.41 13.80
CA PRO A 145 -5.09 8.51 12.93
C PRO A 145 -4.13 9.70 13.06
N ASN A 146 -3.65 10.23 11.94
CA ASN A 146 -2.97 11.51 11.92
C ASN A 146 -4.01 12.65 11.92
N PRO A 147 -4.02 13.57 12.90
CA PRO A 147 -4.95 14.69 12.95
C PRO A 147 -4.91 15.59 11.70
N ALA A 148 -3.77 15.67 11.00
CA ALA A 148 -3.58 16.51 9.83
C ALA A 148 -4.24 15.97 8.55
N THR A 149 -4.76 14.74 8.55
CA THR A 149 -5.34 14.08 7.36
C THR A 149 -6.81 13.68 7.57
N GLN A 150 -7.52 14.26 8.55
CA GLN A 150 -8.91 13.92 8.89
C GLN A 150 -9.98 14.84 8.26
N MET A 151 -9.74 15.41 7.07
CA MET A 151 -10.73 16.27 6.40
C MET A 151 -11.61 15.49 5.43
#